data_AF-A0A0F9HJP7-F1
#
_entry.id   AF-A0A0F9HJP7-F1
#
_cell.length_a   1.000
_cell.length_b   1.000
_cell.length_c   1.000
_cell.angle_alpha   90.00
_cell.angle_beta   90.00
_cell.angle_gamma   90.00
#
_symmetry.space_group_name_H-M   'P 1'
#
loop_
_entity.id
_entity.type
_entity.pdbx_description
1 polymer ?
#
loop_
_entity_poly.entity_id
_entity_poly.type
_entity_poly.pdbx_seq_one_letter_code
_entity_poly.pdbx_strand_id
1 'polypeptide(L)' 'MLSLTRYPGQKIIVIHKPTGEKIIIDVAAVLHPSKQVRLNISADADFSIDREEIHLDKMRQTKK' A
#
# COMPACT_ATOMS: atom_id res chain seq x y z
N MET A 1 2.02 -14.76 -5.15
CA MET A 1 2.72 -13.63 -4.49
C MET A 1 3.82 -13.16 -5.42
N LEU A 2 3.84 -11.87 -5.77
CA LEU A 2 4.90 -11.27 -6.60
C LEU A 2 5.82 -10.45 -5.69
N SER A 3 7.13 -10.66 -5.78
CA SER A 3 8.13 -9.92 -5.00
C SER A 3 8.85 -8.92 -5.87
N LEU A 4 8.93 -7.66 -5.44
CA LEU A 4 9.58 -6.58 -6.17
C LEU A 4 10.55 -5.84 -5.24
N THR A 5 11.74 -5.50 -5.75
CA THR A 5 12.70 -4.64 -5.06
C THR A 5 12.72 -3.27 -5.72
N ARG A 6 12.59 -2.20 -4.92
CA ARG A 6 12.55 -0.81 -5.41
C ARG A 6 13.45 0.10 -4.58
N TYR A 7 14.07 1.07 -5.23
CA TYR A 7 14.80 2.17 -4.61
C TYR A 7 13.87 3.35 -4.30
N PRO A 8 14.25 4.27 -3.40
CA PRO A 8 13.53 5.53 -3.21
C PRO A 8 13.29 6.29 -4.53
N GLY A 9 12.10 6.89 -4.69
CA GLY A 9 11.62 7.56 -5.90
C GLY A 9 11.04 6.62 -6.96
N GLN A 10 11.10 5.31 -6.74
CA GLN A 10 10.55 4.33 -7.68
C GLN A 10 9.13 3.91 -7.33
N LYS A 11 8.32 3.73 -8.38
CA LYS A 11 6.90 3.39 -8.26
C LYS A 11 6.61 1.94 -8.65
N ILE A 12 5.52 1.42 -8.10
CA ILE A 12 4.82 0.19 -8.48
C ILE A 12 3.39 0.60 -8.84
N ILE A 13 2.89 0.11 -9.97
CA ILE A 13 1.52 0.38 -10.43
C ILE A 13 0.78 -0.95 -10.47
N VAL A 14 -0.30 -1.06 -9.71
CA VAL A 14 -1.23 -2.17 -9.71
C VAL A 14 -2.46 -1.74 -10.49
N ILE A 15 -2.89 -2.55 -11.46
CA ILE A 15 -4.05 -2.26 -12.30
C ILE A 15 -5.03 -3.41 -12.19
N HIS A 16 -6.27 -3.12 -11.79
CA HIS A 16 -7.36 -4.08 -11.86
C HIS A 16 -7.84 -4.17 -13.31
N LYS A 17 -7.38 -5.20 -14.04
CA LYS A 17 -7.62 -5.33 -15.50
C LYS A 17 -9.09 -5.17 -15.93
N PRO A 18 -10.10 -5.70 -15.20
CA PRO A 18 -11.49 -5.57 -15.59
C PRO A 18 -12.04 -4.14 -15.51
N THR A 19 -11.74 -3.39 -14.44
CA THR A 19 -12.29 -2.02 -14.22
C THR A 19 -11.34 -0.92 -14.69
N GLY A 20 -10.06 -1.23 -14.86
CA GLY A 20 -9.00 -0.27 -15.20
C GLY A 20 -8.50 0.55 -14.01
N GLU A 21 -9.06 0.34 -12.81
CA GLU A 21 -8.69 1.05 -11.60
C GLU A 21 -7.27 0.77 -11.17
N LYS A 22 -6.64 1.76 -10.51
CA LYS A 22 -5.22 1.77 -10.23
C LYS A 22 -4.91 2.03 -8.78
N ILE A 23 -3.89 1.34 -8.31
CA ILE A 23 -3.16 1.67 -7.08
C ILE A 23 -1.72 1.95 -7.45
N ILE A 24 -1.22 3.12 -7.06
CA ILE A 24 0.17 3.55 -7.27
C ILE A 24 0.85 3.55 -5.91
N ILE A 25 1.90 2.76 -5.78
CA ILE A 25 2.74 2.69 -4.57
C ILE A 25 4.09 3.30 -4.92
N ASP A 26 4.46 4.37 -4.22
CA ASP A 26 5.72 5.08 -4.38
C ASP A 26 6.60 4.88 -3.14
N VAL A 27 7.81 4.36 -3.34
CA VAL A 27 8.78 4.22 -2.26
C VAL A 27 9.45 5.57 -2.06
N ALA A 28 9.01 6.34 -1.07
CA ALA A 28 9.50 7.71 -0.88
C ALA A 28 10.89 7.75 -0.25
N ALA A 29 11.14 6.94 0.78
CA ALA A 29 12.42 6.93 1.50
C ALA A 29 12.61 5.64 2.31
N VAL A 30 13.87 5.31 2.59
CA VAL A 30 14.25 4.31 3.59
C VAL A 30 14.82 5.05 4.80
N LEU A 31 14.20 4.90 5.96
CA LEU A 31 14.59 5.59 7.20
C LEU A 31 15.55 4.69 7.99
N HIS A 32 16.84 4.82 7.72
CA HIS A 32 17.90 4.23 8.55
C HIS A 32 18.09 5.09 9.82
N PRO A 33 18.25 4.55 11.04
CA PRO A 33 18.45 3.14 11.43
C PRO A 33 17.18 2.35 11.77
N SER A 34 16.00 2.97 11.69
CA SER A 34 14.74 2.37 12.14
C SER A 34 14.27 1.16 11.30
N LYS A 35 14.95 0.85 10.19
CA LYS A 35 14.52 -0.15 9.18
C LYS A 35 13.12 0.11 8.63
N GLN A 36 12.60 1.33 8.79
CA GLN A 36 11.30 1.73 8.27
C GLN A 36 11.43 2.18 6.82
N VAL A 37 10.39 1.93 6.04
CA VAL A 37 10.26 2.43 4.67
C VAL A 37 9.05 3.34 4.63
N ARG A 38 9.23 4.55 4.08
CA ARG A 38 8.13 5.47 3.81
C ARG A 38 7.54 5.14 2.45
N LEU A 39 6.26 4.78 2.43
CA LEU A 39 5.48 4.52 1.22
C LEU A 39 4.42 5.61 1.07
N ASN A 40 4.28 6.17 -0.13
CA ASN A 40 3.11 6.93 -0.52
C ASN A 40 2.20 6.00 -1.34
N ILE A 41 0.92 5.92 -1.00
CA ILE A 41 -0.04 5.09 -1.72
C ILE A 41 -1.16 5.99 -2.23
N SER A 42 -1.42 5.92 -3.53
CA SER A 42 -2.51 6.60 -4.21
C SER A 42 -3.41 5.53 -4.82
N ALA A 43 -4.72 5.64 -4.66
CA ALA A 43 -5.67 4.74 -5.30
C ALA A 43 -6.87 5.54 -5.81
N ASP A 44 -7.56 4.99 -6.79
CA ASP A 44 -8.87 5.48 -7.19
C ASP A 44 -9.87 5.37 -6.02
N ALA A 45 -10.97 6.14 -6.06
CA ALA A 45 -11.81 6.41 -4.88
C ALA A 45 -12.49 5.19 -4.24
N ASP A 46 -12.56 4.05 -4.93
CA ASP A 46 -13.23 2.83 -4.45
C ASP A 46 -12.31 1.88 -3.65
N PHE A 47 -11.09 2.31 -3.31
CA PHE A 47 -10.17 1.52 -2.48
C PHE A 47 -10.02 2.07 -1.08
N SER A 48 -10.14 1.18 -0.09
CA SER A 48 -9.66 1.44 1.27
C SER A 48 -8.17 1.10 1.38
N ILE A 49 -7.35 2.04 1.85
CA ILE A 49 -5.94 1.80 2.16
C ILE A 49 -5.77 1.87 3.67
N ASP A 50 -5.40 0.73 4.28
CA ASP A 50 -5.18 0.61 5.71
C ASP A 50 -3.79 0.04 5.98
N ARG A 51 -3.23 0.41 7.15
CA ARG A 51 -2.15 -0.38 7.74
C ARG A 51 -2.72 -1.69 8.28
N GLU A 52 -1.91 -2.76 8.27
CA GLU A 52 -2.36 -4.10 8.66
C GLU A 52 -3.00 -4.11 10.05
N GLU A 53 -2.37 -3.48 11.04
CA GLU A 53 -2.88 -3.42 12.41
C GLU A 53 -4.26 -2.75 12.49
N ILE A 54 -4.48 -1.72 11.68
CA ILE A 54 -5.76 -0.99 11.61
C ILE A 54 -6.83 -1.84 10.91
N HIS A 55 -6.46 -2.53 9.82
CA HIS A 55 -7.38 -3.39 9.09
C HIS A 55 -7.89 -4.54 9.97
N LEU A 56 -6.97 -5.21 10.68
CA LEU A 56 -7.30 -6.31 11.59
C LEU A 56 -8.22 -5.86 12.73
N ASP A 57 -8.01 -4.67 13.28
CA ASP A 57 -8.85 -4.12 14.33
C ASP A 57 -10.26 -3.75 13.84
N LYS A 58 -10.40 -3.16 12.65
CA LYS A 58 -11.71 -2.92 12.01
C LYS A 58 -12.51 -4.22 11.82
N MET A 59 -11.84 -5.28 11.37
CA MET A 59 -12.45 -6.60 11.16
C MET A 59 -12.89 -7.29 12.47
N ARG A 60 -12.25 -6.97 13.60
CA ARG A 60 -12.66 -7.47 14.92
C ARG A 60 -13.88 -6.74 15.46
N GLN A 61 -13.96 -5.42 15.22
CA GLN A 61 -15.07 -4.60 15.71
C GLN A 61 -16.38 -4.88 14.95
N THR A 62 -16.31 -5.17 13.65
CA THR A 62 -17.48 -5.54 12.83
C THR A 62 -18.06 -6.92 13.13
N LYS A 63 -17.35 -7.75 13.89
CA LYS A 63 -17.82 -9.10 14.32
C LYS A 63 -18.48 -9.12 15.69
N LYS A 64 -18.56 -7.98 16.38
CA LYS A 64 -19.30 -7.81 17.64
C LYS A 64 -20.65 -7.15 17.37
#